data_AF-A0A9W7GLK2-F1
#
_entry.id   AF-A0A9W7GLK2-F1
#
_cell.length_a   1.000
_cell.length_b   1.000
_cell.length_c   1.000
_cell.angle_alpha   90.00
_cell.angle_beta   90.00
_cell.angle_gamma   90.00
#
_symmetry.space_group_name_H-M   'P 1'
#
loop_
_entity.id
_entity.type
_entity.pdbx_description
1 polymer ?
#
loop_
_entity_poly.entity_id
_entity_poly.type
_entity_poly.pdbx_seq_one_letter_code
_entity_poly.pdbx_strand_id
1 'polypeptide(L)'
;MTVPYSAELPIKFSAVSWCRTVVFRWRGSVAKVMWREMSIVIIIWYMLDFLIRFIVDKDGDKEEGIDNLIQFMRTYQASTRTLLSFMLVFYYQQIYTRAKSIFFKLPWPDNTFFILGSVLGDSSPSGSSERRACFRFILATIFTVFHGISAKFRMTYPDPFVSMKKLGLLTEKEIEEMERKFERFPYLSEISFLPLLWSQKIAVESFNRINSLDPRADRSVLVTVLDSIVQCRRQCAGVLFEVYLPFPVLLSQLVTILTYSQVALTILAQQNSMDKQEPYFYFPLFTCLETLVYVGALRVGQVYTNPLGADDDDYEVVSFFNRNLRLASIYGYYGDHEAGERVEGEKEEEGGDGLTTVQGECLRNVPVEFYKFENSRVGALGNEGGGEGRRGAVEDIIGTPVLRRSIVNKNANKKANMRGVKRVVKNGGGDSGHEPLLDRC
;
A
#
# COMPACT_ATOMS: atom_id res chain seq x y z
N MET A 1 2.74 -2.52 -0.34
CA MET A 1 3.68 -3.00 -1.36
C MET A 1 4.52 -1.84 -1.81
N THR A 2 5.80 -2.08 -2.03
CA THR A 2 6.81 -1.01 -2.13
C THR A 2 7.43 -0.89 -3.51
N VAL A 3 7.07 -1.78 -4.45
CA VAL A 3 7.28 -1.53 -5.87
C VAL A 3 6.05 -0.79 -6.42
N PRO A 4 6.05 0.55 -6.48
CA PRO A 4 4.96 1.29 -7.10
C PRO A 4 4.96 1.02 -8.60
N TYR A 5 3.79 0.67 -9.13
CA TYR A 5 3.54 0.61 -10.58
C TYR A 5 2.24 1.32 -10.98
N SER A 6 1.47 1.81 -10.00
CA SER A 6 0.17 2.46 -10.22
C SER A 6 0.25 3.68 -11.12
N ALA A 7 1.31 4.50 -10.99
CA ALA A 7 1.55 5.68 -11.83
C ALA A 7 1.92 5.33 -13.28
N GLU A 8 2.41 4.11 -13.54
CA GLU A 8 2.80 3.63 -14.86
C GLU A 8 1.68 2.82 -15.56
N LEU A 9 0.55 2.63 -14.87
CA LEU A 9 -0.62 1.97 -15.44
C LEU A 9 -1.26 2.87 -16.51
N PRO A 10 -1.75 2.29 -17.61
CA PRO A 10 -2.38 3.08 -18.65
C PRO A 10 -3.73 3.64 -18.17
N ILE A 11 -4.00 4.90 -18.49
CA ILE A 11 -5.26 5.59 -18.12
C ILE A 11 -6.48 4.86 -18.70
N LYS A 12 -6.33 4.26 -19.90
CA LYS A 12 -7.31 3.36 -20.50
C LYS A 12 -6.74 1.96 -20.55
N PHE A 13 -7.54 0.96 -20.20
CA PHE A 13 -7.09 -0.43 -20.20
C PHE A 13 -6.57 -0.84 -21.59
N SER A 14 -5.37 -1.39 -21.64
CA SER A 14 -4.76 -1.98 -22.83
C SER A 14 -3.89 -3.16 -22.40
N ALA A 15 -4.16 -4.34 -22.97
CA ALA A 15 -3.44 -5.58 -22.64
C ALA A 15 -1.93 -5.47 -22.93
N VAL A 16 -1.55 -4.83 -24.05
CA VAL A 16 -0.14 -4.65 -24.41
C VAL A 16 0.59 -3.73 -23.42
N SER A 17 -0.05 -2.62 -23.03
CA SER A 17 0.52 -1.72 -22.02
C SER A 17 0.62 -2.40 -20.66
N TRP A 18 -0.38 -3.22 -20.29
CA TRP A 18 -0.35 -4.01 -19.06
C TRP A 18 0.82 -5.00 -19.05
N CYS A 19 1.00 -5.78 -20.13
CA CYS A 19 2.12 -6.72 -20.24
C CYS A 19 3.48 -6.02 -20.12
N ARG A 20 3.65 -4.86 -20.77
CA ARG A 20 4.89 -4.08 -20.68
C ARG A 20 5.16 -3.58 -19.25
N THR A 21 4.16 -3.03 -18.58
CA THR A 21 4.34 -2.41 -17.25
C THR A 21 4.43 -3.45 -16.13
N VAL A 22 3.64 -4.53 -16.22
CA VAL A 22 3.45 -5.51 -15.14
C VAL A 22 4.19 -6.82 -15.41
N VAL A 23 3.95 -7.47 -16.56
CA VAL A 23 4.47 -8.84 -16.82
C VAL A 23 5.98 -8.84 -17.07
N PHE A 24 6.50 -7.88 -17.83
CA PHE A 24 7.94 -7.79 -18.15
C PHE A 24 8.77 -7.03 -17.11
N ARG A 25 8.19 -6.67 -15.97
CA ARG A 25 8.92 -6.05 -14.86
C ARG A 25 9.78 -7.10 -14.17
N TRP A 26 11.02 -6.77 -13.82
CA TRP A 26 11.92 -7.70 -13.12
C TRP A 26 11.89 -7.55 -11.59
N ARG A 27 11.91 -6.32 -11.08
CA ARG A 27 11.87 -6.02 -9.64
C ARG A 27 10.51 -6.38 -9.04
N GLY A 28 10.49 -7.14 -7.95
CA GLY A 28 9.24 -7.65 -7.34
C GLY A 28 8.49 -8.66 -8.21
N SER A 29 9.13 -9.22 -9.23
CA SER A 29 8.46 -10.09 -10.19
C SER A 29 8.47 -11.55 -9.76
N VAL A 30 7.42 -12.27 -10.18
CA VAL A 30 7.33 -13.73 -10.02
C VAL A 30 8.53 -14.43 -10.68
N ALA A 31 8.98 -13.93 -11.85
CA ALA A 31 10.13 -14.46 -12.57
C ALA A 31 11.44 -14.36 -11.76
N LYS A 32 11.70 -13.22 -11.11
CA LYS A 32 12.88 -13.02 -10.25
C LYS A 32 12.89 -13.96 -9.04
N VAL A 33 11.72 -14.31 -8.51
CA VAL A 33 11.62 -15.18 -7.32
C VAL A 33 11.77 -16.66 -7.67
N MET A 34 11.37 -17.10 -8.87
CA MET A 34 11.31 -18.54 -9.22
C MET A 34 12.35 -19.04 -10.22
N TRP A 35 13.19 -18.17 -10.80
CA TRP A 35 14.04 -18.58 -11.92
C TRP A 35 14.99 -19.73 -11.58
N ARG A 36 15.42 -19.84 -10.31
CA ARG A 36 16.30 -20.92 -9.85
C ARG A 36 15.58 -22.26 -9.83
N GLU A 37 14.38 -22.28 -9.27
CA GLU A 37 13.51 -23.45 -9.18
C GLU A 37 13.10 -23.92 -10.57
N MET A 38 12.71 -22.98 -11.44
CA MET A 38 12.38 -23.27 -12.83
C MET A 38 13.57 -23.92 -13.56
N SER A 39 14.78 -23.38 -13.35
CA SER A 39 16.00 -23.95 -13.94
C SER A 39 16.26 -25.37 -13.44
N ILE A 40 16.08 -25.64 -12.15
CA ILE A 40 16.23 -26.98 -11.56
C ILE A 40 15.21 -27.95 -12.15
N VAL A 41 13.94 -27.55 -12.27
CA VAL A 41 12.87 -28.38 -12.86
C VAL A 41 13.20 -28.75 -14.30
N ILE A 42 13.65 -27.78 -15.11
CA ILE A 42 14.05 -28.02 -16.51
C ILE A 42 15.24 -29.00 -16.58
N ILE A 43 16.25 -28.83 -15.73
CA ILE A 43 17.41 -29.73 -15.69
C ILE A 43 16.98 -31.16 -15.34
N ILE A 44 16.16 -31.33 -14.29
CA ILE A 44 15.66 -32.65 -13.89
C ILE A 44 14.83 -33.28 -15.00
N TRP A 45 13.99 -32.50 -15.68
CA TRP A 45 13.18 -32.99 -16.80
C TRP A 45 14.07 -33.54 -17.93
N TYR A 46 15.10 -32.80 -18.37
CA TYR A 46 16.02 -33.29 -19.40
C TYR A 46 16.85 -34.50 -18.96
N MET A 47 17.29 -34.52 -17.70
CA MET A 47 18.01 -35.67 -17.13
C MET A 47 17.15 -36.94 -17.16
N LEU A 48 15.85 -36.79 -16.89
CA LEU A 48 14.91 -37.91 -16.88
C LEU A 48 14.54 -38.35 -18.30
N ASP A 49 14.32 -37.43 -19.24
CA ASP A 49 14.10 -37.74 -20.66
C ASP A 49 15.30 -38.50 -21.24
N PHE A 50 16.53 -38.05 -20.95
CA PHE A 50 17.76 -38.75 -21.33
C PHE A 50 17.84 -40.15 -20.72
N LEU A 51 17.52 -40.29 -19.42
CA LEU A 51 17.54 -41.58 -18.74
C LEU A 51 16.53 -42.56 -19.35
N ILE A 52 15.30 -42.10 -19.63
CA ILE A 52 14.26 -42.92 -20.28
C ILE A 52 14.76 -43.42 -21.64
N ARG A 53 15.27 -42.52 -22.48
CA ARG A 53 15.83 -42.87 -23.79
C ARG A 53 16.97 -43.88 -23.69
N PHE A 54 17.88 -43.69 -22.73
CA PHE A 54 19.01 -44.60 -22.53
C PHE A 54 18.57 -46.00 -22.07
N ILE A 55 17.51 -46.10 -21.26
CA ILE A 55 16.96 -47.39 -20.83
C ILE A 55 16.29 -48.09 -22.01
N VAL A 56 15.45 -47.38 -22.77
CA VAL A 56 14.73 -47.94 -23.93
C VAL A 56 15.69 -48.36 -25.04
N ASP A 57 16.73 -47.57 -25.31
CA ASP A 57 17.77 -47.91 -26.31
C ASP A 57 18.54 -49.19 -25.95
N LYS A 58 18.75 -49.45 -24.66
CA LYS A 58 19.42 -50.67 -24.19
C LYS A 58 18.50 -51.89 -24.06
N ASP A 59 17.22 -51.67 -23.77
CA ASP A 59 16.28 -52.71 -23.37
C ASP A 59 14.88 -52.36 -23.87
N GLY A 60 14.63 -52.63 -25.16
CA GLY A 60 13.39 -52.27 -25.86
C GLY A 60 12.14 -52.92 -25.27
N ASP A 61 12.28 -54.04 -24.55
CA ASP A 61 11.15 -54.71 -23.88
C ASP A 61 10.56 -53.87 -22.74
N LYS A 62 11.28 -52.84 -22.26
CA LYS A 62 10.81 -51.93 -21.20
C LYS A 62 10.02 -50.72 -21.69
N GLU A 63 9.93 -50.52 -23.00
CA GLU A 63 9.20 -49.39 -23.62
C GLU A 63 7.75 -49.31 -23.13
N GLU A 64 7.00 -50.41 -23.26
CA GLU A 64 5.60 -50.50 -22.84
C GLU A 64 5.41 -50.25 -21.33
N GLY A 65 6.36 -50.71 -20.51
CA GLY A 65 6.33 -50.50 -19.06
C GLY A 65 6.50 -49.03 -18.67
N ILE A 66 7.36 -48.30 -19.37
CA ILE A 66 7.59 -46.87 -19.14
C ILE A 66 6.39 -46.04 -19.60
N ASP A 67 5.83 -46.34 -20.77
CA ASP A 67 4.65 -45.62 -21.27
C ASP A 67 3.44 -45.81 -20.34
N ASN A 68 3.21 -47.03 -19.86
CA ASN A 68 2.19 -47.33 -18.85
C ASN A 68 2.41 -46.53 -17.55
N LEU A 69 3.67 -46.40 -17.11
CA LEU A 69 4.01 -45.60 -15.92
C LEU A 69 3.72 -44.11 -16.15
N ILE A 70 4.10 -43.56 -17.31
CA ILE A 70 3.82 -42.16 -17.67
C ILE A 70 2.30 -41.92 -17.69
N GLN A 71 1.52 -42.82 -18.30
CA GLN A 71 0.07 -42.70 -18.36
C GLN A 71 -0.60 -42.80 -16.99
N PHE A 72 -0.10 -43.68 -16.11
CA PHE A 72 -0.52 -43.75 -14.72
C PHE A 72 -0.27 -42.42 -13.98
N MET A 73 0.94 -41.86 -14.12
CA MET A 73 1.30 -40.58 -13.51
C MET A 73 0.44 -39.43 -14.03
N ARG A 74 0.15 -39.38 -15.35
CA ARG A 74 -0.77 -38.40 -15.96
C ARG A 74 -2.16 -38.46 -15.33
N THR A 75 -2.70 -39.66 -15.14
CA THR A 75 -4.03 -39.87 -14.54
C THR A 75 -4.05 -39.42 -13.09
N TYR A 76 -3.04 -39.81 -12.31
CA TYR A 76 -2.94 -39.43 -10.90
C TYR A 76 -2.77 -37.91 -10.73
N GLN A 77 -1.89 -37.29 -11.52
CA GLN A 77 -1.66 -35.84 -11.53
C GLN A 77 -2.95 -35.07 -11.83
N ALA A 78 -3.78 -35.55 -12.77
CA ALA A 78 -5.03 -34.89 -13.11
C ALA A 78 -6.00 -34.82 -11.91
N SER A 79 -6.04 -35.87 -11.09
CA SER A 79 -6.89 -35.89 -9.89
C SER A 79 -6.39 -34.96 -8.78
N THR A 80 -5.08 -34.80 -8.60
CA THR A 80 -4.50 -33.98 -7.51
C THR A 80 -4.45 -32.48 -7.80
N ARG A 81 -4.42 -32.08 -9.09
CA ARG A 81 -4.35 -30.67 -9.53
C ARG A 81 -5.41 -29.78 -8.90
N THR A 82 -6.66 -30.23 -8.91
CA THR A 82 -7.81 -29.46 -8.42
C THR A 82 -7.68 -29.15 -6.94
N LEU A 83 -7.35 -30.16 -6.13
CA LEU A 83 -7.20 -30.01 -4.68
C LEU A 83 -6.05 -29.06 -4.34
N LEU A 84 -4.90 -29.17 -5.04
CA LEU A 84 -3.77 -28.28 -4.83
C LEU A 84 -4.10 -26.83 -5.16
N SER A 85 -4.80 -26.58 -6.28
CA SER A 85 -5.22 -25.23 -6.66
C SER A 85 -6.05 -24.56 -5.56
N PHE A 86 -7.02 -25.28 -4.97
CA PHE A 86 -7.82 -24.75 -3.87
C PHE A 86 -6.99 -24.46 -2.61
N MET A 87 -6.07 -25.37 -2.25
CA MET A 87 -5.19 -25.20 -1.09
C MET A 87 -4.26 -23.99 -1.25
N LEU A 88 -3.69 -23.79 -2.44
CA LEU A 88 -2.83 -22.64 -2.73
C LEU A 88 -3.60 -21.32 -2.70
N VAL A 89 -4.83 -21.30 -3.22
CA VAL A 89 -5.69 -20.11 -3.16
C VAL A 89 -5.96 -19.68 -1.73
N PHE A 90 -6.37 -20.63 -0.89
CA PHE A 90 -6.60 -20.37 0.52
C PHE A 90 -5.31 -19.92 1.22
N TYR A 91 -4.18 -20.57 0.93
CA TYR A 91 -2.88 -20.26 1.50
C TYR A 91 -2.45 -18.81 1.24
N TYR A 92 -2.39 -18.36 -0.03
CA TYR A 92 -1.95 -16.99 -0.32
C TYR A 92 -2.96 -15.95 0.19
N GLN A 93 -4.27 -16.24 0.17
CA GLN A 93 -5.29 -15.30 0.65
C GLN A 93 -5.17 -15.04 2.16
N GLN A 94 -4.91 -16.08 2.96
CA GLN A 94 -4.72 -15.93 4.41
C GLN A 94 -3.45 -15.14 4.72
N ILE A 95 -2.34 -15.46 4.05
CA ILE A 95 -1.08 -14.75 4.25
C ILE A 95 -1.21 -13.28 3.83
N TYR A 96 -1.80 -13.01 2.67
CA TYR A 96 -2.02 -11.64 2.21
C TYR A 96 -2.91 -10.84 3.16
N THR A 97 -3.94 -11.48 3.73
CA THR A 97 -4.80 -10.85 4.74
C THR A 97 -4.01 -10.49 6.01
N ARG A 98 -3.15 -11.39 6.49
CA ARG A 98 -2.24 -11.10 7.60
C ARG A 98 -1.27 -9.97 7.26
N ALA A 99 -0.64 -10.00 6.08
CA ALA A 99 0.28 -8.96 5.64
C ALA A 99 -0.39 -7.57 5.60
N LYS A 100 -1.63 -7.49 5.11
CA LYS A 100 -2.44 -6.26 5.18
C LYS A 100 -2.73 -5.85 6.63
N SER A 101 -3.09 -6.78 7.51
CA SER A 101 -3.32 -6.49 8.94
C SER A 101 -2.09 -5.83 9.58
N ILE A 102 -0.90 -6.37 9.31
CA ILE A 102 0.38 -5.80 9.77
C ILE A 102 0.54 -4.35 9.27
N PHE A 103 0.29 -4.11 7.98
CA PHE A 103 0.42 -2.77 7.40
C PHE A 103 -0.49 -1.74 8.08
N PHE A 104 -1.77 -2.06 8.25
CA PHE A 104 -2.74 -1.14 8.85
C PHE A 104 -2.54 -0.93 10.36
N LYS A 105 -1.75 -1.79 11.02
CA LYS A 105 -1.39 -1.67 12.43
C LYS A 105 -0.05 -0.97 12.67
N LEU A 106 0.71 -0.62 11.61
CA LEU A 106 1.93 0.17 11.76
C LEU A 106 1.62 1.47 12.53
N PRO A 107 2.47 1.88 13.48
CA PRO A 107 2.25 3.07 14.28
C PRO A 107 2.44 4.34 13.45
N TRP A 108 1.43 5.22 13.50
CA TRP A 108 1.41 6.53 12.85
C TRP A 108 1.23 7.60 13.94
N PRO A 109 2.26 8.42 14.22
CA PRO A 109 2.21 9.36 15.34
C PRO A 109 1.38 10.62 15.04
N ASP A 110 0.84 10.78 13.83
CA ASP A 110 0.10 11.94 13.32
C ASP A 110 -0.89 12.54 14.31
N ASN A 111 -1.87 11.73 14.75
CA ASN A 111 -2.91 12.18 15.66
C ASN A 111 -2.33 12.59 17.02
N THR A 112 -1.36 11.83 17.52
CA THR A 112 -0.67 12.11 18.78
C THR A 112 0.13 13.42 18.68
N PHE A 113 0.86 13.63 17.58
CA PHE A 113 1.61 14.85 17.32
C PHE A 113 0.69 16.06 17.17
N PHE A 114 -0.44 15.91 16.50
CA PHE A 114 -1.42 16.98 16.35
C PHE A 114 -1.97 17.45 17.71
N ILE A 115 -2.35 16.51 18.57
CA ILE A 115 -2.89 16.80 19.92
C ILE A 115 -1.78 17.38 20.82
N LEU A 116 -0.60 16.76 20.86
CA LEU A 116 0.50 17.26 21.67
C LEU A 116 0.97 18.64 21.23
N GLY A 117 1.05 18.87 19.92
CA GLY A 117 1.48 20.14 19.36
C GLY A 117 0.52 21.30 19.62
N SER A 118 -0.76 21.00 19.85
CA SER A 118 -1.80 22.01 20.08
C SER A 118 -2.06 22.27 21.56
N VAL A 119 -2.01 21.25 22.43
CA VAL A 119 -2.54 21.36 23.80
C VAL A 119 -1.52 21.11 24.91
N LEU A 120 -0.42 20.39 24.66
CA LEU A 120 0.56 20.12 25.72
C LEU A 120 1.42 21.35 25.99
N GLY A 121 1.54 21.76 27.25
CA GLY A 121 2.43 22.85 27.67
C GLY A 121 1.92 24.23 27.24
N ASP A 122 2.56 25.28 27.77
CA ASP A 122 2.25 26.66 27.44
C ASP A 122 3.07 27.16 26.23
N SER A 123 2.81 28.40 25.78
CA SER A 123 3.61 29.05 24.72
C SER A 123 5.02 29.44 25.19
N SER A 124 5.39 29.15 26.44
CA SER A 124 6.70 29.46 26.98
C SER A 124 7.80 28.57 26.36
N PRO A 125 9.07 28.97 26.48
CA PRO A 125 10.21 28.12 26.13
C PRO A 125 10.18 26.76 26.86
N SER A 126 9.67 26.74 28.10
CA SER A 126 9.52 25.50 28.89
C SER A 126 8.48 24.57 28.26
N GLY A 127 7.29 25.07 27.93
CA GLY A 127 6.25 24.26 27.27
C GLY A 127 6.70 23.75 25.89
N SER A 128 7.46 24.56 25.14
CA SER A 128 8.07 24.13 23.88
C SER A 128 9.07 22.98 24.09
N SER A 129 9.91 23.06 25.12
CA SER A 129 10.86 21.99 25.46
C SER A 129 10.17 20.68 25.84
N GLU A 130 9.03 20.74 26.53
CA GLU A 130 8.24 19.58 26.91
C GLU A 130 7.58 18.90 25.71
N ARG A 131 6.99 19.69 24.81
CA ARG A 131 6.45 19.17 23.54
C ARG A 131 7.54 18.46 22.74
N ARG A 132 8.73 19.07 22.61
CA ARG A 132 9.88 18.46 21.93
C ARG A 132 10.30 17.13 22.57
N ALA A 133 10.37 17.07 23.89
CA ALA A 133 10.71 15.84 24.60
C ALA A 133 9.67 14.73 24.34
N CYS A 134 8.37 15.04 24.40
CA CYS A 134 7.31 14.08 24.09
C CYS A 134 7.38 13.56 22.64
N PHE A 135 7.61 14.44 21.66
CA PHE A 135 7.78 14.04 20.26
C PHE A 135 8.97 13.10 20.08
N ARG A 136 10.12 13.46 20.65
CA ARG A 136 11.34 12.63 20.68
C ARG A 136 11.09 11.25 21.28
N PHE A 137 10.39 11.18 22.40
CA PHE A 137 10.05 9.92 23.06
C PHE A 137 9.09 9.04 22.26
N ILE A 138 8.09 9.62 21.62
CA ILE A 138 7.20 8.87 20.71
C ILE A 138 8.01 8.29 19.55
N LEU A 139 8.89 9.10 18.94
CA LEU A 139 9.77 8.64 17.86
C LEU A 139 10.73 7.54 18.35
N ALA A 140 11.30 7.65 19.54
CA ALA A 140 12.18 6.64 20.13
C ALA A 140 11.45 5.30 20.37
N THR A 141 10.19 5.34 20.83
CA THR A 141 9.39 4.11 20.94
C THR A 141 9.07 3.49 19.59
N ILE A 142 8.66 4.29 18.59
CA ILE A 142 8.41 3.78 17.24
C ILE A 142 9.70 3.19 16.64
N PHE A 143 10.84 3.86 16.83
CA PHE A 143 12.16 3.38 16.41
C PHE A 143 12.46 2.01 17.02
N THR A 144 12.27 1.87 18.33
CA THR A 144 12.53 0.62 19.05
C THR A 144 11.62 -0.52 18.56
N VAL A 145 10.34 -0.23 18.32
CA VAL A 145 9.38 -1.19 17.76
C VAL A 145 9.80 -1.62 16.36
N PHE A 146 10.13 -0.67 15.47
CA PHE A 146 10.59 -0.96 14.12
C PHE A 146 11.89 -1.77 14.08
N HIS A 147 12.83 -1.46 14.97
CA HIS A 147 14.06 -2.23 15.16
C HIS A 147 13.76 -3.68 15.62
N GLY A 148 12.76 -3.87 16.49
CA GLY A 148 12.31 -5.19 16.91
C GLY A 148 11.70 -6.03 15.78
N ILE A 149 10.87 -5.42 14.92
CA ILE A 149 10.04 -6.17 13.96
C ILE A 149 10.61 -6.26 12.54
N SER A 150 11.51 -5.36 12.12
CA SER A 150 11.97 -5.29 10.72
C SER A 150 13.46 -5.60 10.55
N ALA A 151 13.78 -6.54 9.65
CA ALA A 151 15.15 -6.87 9.32
C ALA A 151 15.85 -5.71 8.58
N LYS A 152 15.17 -5.11 7.60
CA LYS A 152 15.67 -3.92 6.88
C LYS A 152 15.96 -2.74 7.79
N PHE A 153 15.13 -2.53 8.82
CA PHE A 153 15.38 -1.47 9.80
C PHE A 153 16.65 -1.73 10.62
N ARG A 154 16.88 -2.98 11.08
CA ARG A 154 18.12 -3.37 11.76
C ARG A 154 19.36 -3.28 10.87
N MET A 155 19.23 -3.60 9.58
CA MET A 155 20.34 -3.43 8.63
C MET A 155 20.71 -1.95 8.44
N THR A 156 19.72 -1.05 8.53
CA THR A 156 19.93 0.40 8.42
C THR A 156 20.47 1.00 9.73
N TYR A 157 19.99 0.50 10.87
CA TYR A 157 20.35 0.95 12.21
C TYR A 157 20.83 -0.24 13.05
N PRO A 158 22.10 -0.68 12.93
CA PRO A 158 22.57 -1.92 13.56
C PRO A 158 22.60 -1.88 15.09
N ASP A 159 23.03 -0.74 15.66
CA ASP A 159 23.01 -0.50 17.10
C ASP A 159 21.88 0.47 17.44
N PRO A 160 20.85 0.07 18.18
CA PRO A 160 19.68 0.91 18.41
C PRO A 160 20.02 2.13 19.28
N PHE A 161 20.86 2.00 20.30
CA PHE A 161 21.16 3.09 21.24
C PHE A 161 22.02 4.18 20.59
N VAL A 162 23.10 3.80 19.92
CA VAL A 162 23.96 4.69 19.13
C VAL A 162 23.18 5.33 17.99
N SER A 163 22.29 4.59 17.34
CA SER A 163 21.46 5.15 16.26
C SER A 163 20.46 6.18 16.79
N MET A 164 19.76 5.90 17.89
CA MET A 164 18.84 6.85 18.53
C MET A 164 19.57 8.12 18.98
N LYS A 165 20.79 7.97 19.52
CA LYS A 165 21.66 9.09 19.89
C LYS A 165 22.06 9.93 18.67
N LYS A 166 22.57 9.29 17.61
CA LYS A 166 22.98 9.98 16.36
C LYS A 166 21.82 10.69 15.66
N LEU A 167 20.63 10.12 15.74
CA LEU A 167 19.40 10.71 15.26
C LEU A 167 18.84 11.79 16.21
N GLY A 168 19.48 12.08 17.35
CA GLY A 168 18.97 13.08 18.29
C GLY A 168 17.58 12.76 18.85
N LEU A 169 17.20 11.48 18.89
CA LEU A 169 15.94 11.03 19.48
C LEU A 169 16.04 11.06 20.99
N LEU A 170 17.17 10.66 21.55
CA LEU A 170 17.40 10.60 22.98
C LEU A 170 18.73 11.27 23.33
N THR A 171 18.75 11.93 24.48
CA THR A 171 19.98 12.49 25.08
C THR A 171 20.85 11.39 25.64
N GLU A 172 22.12 11.70 25.93
CA GLU A 172 23.05 10.77 26.57
C GLU A 172 22.49 10.18 27.87
N LYS A 173 21.93 11.03 28.74
CA LYS A 173 21.35 10.59 30.02
C LYS A 173 20.14 9.67 29.84
N GLU A 174 19.30 9.96 28.85
CA GLU A 174 18.14 9.14 28.52
C GLU A 174 18.59 7.77 27.96
N ILE A 175 19.64 7.74 27.13
CA ILE A 175 20.24 6.50 26.61
C ILE A 175 20.85 5.67 27.74
N GLU A 176 21.67 6.26 28.61
CA GLU A 176 22.30 5.58 29.75
C GLU A 176 21.24 4.91 30.65
N GLU A 177 20.12 5.60 30.91
CA GLU A 177 19.02 5.01 31.69
C GLU A 177 18.32 3.87 30.93
N MET A 178 18.14 3.96 29.60
CA MET A 178 17.62 2.85 28.82
C MET A 178 18.58 1.64 28.82
N GLU A 179 19.88 1.87 28.65
CA GLU A 179 20.92 0.83 28.67
C GLU A 179 20.96 0.14 30.03
N ARG A 180 20.93 0.89 31.13
CA ARG A 180 20.86 0.34 32.49
C ARG A 180 19.63 -0.52 32.71
N LYS A 181 18.48 -0.18 32.09
CA LYS A 181 17.28 -1.03 32.12
C LYS A 181 17.45 -2.26 31.25
N PHE A 182 18.07 -2.13 30.09
CA PHE A 182 18.37 -3.23 29.17
C PHE A 182 19.30 -4.28 29.79
N GLU A 183 20.29 -3.85 30.57
CA GLU A 183 21.17 -4.76 31.33
C GLU A 183 20.40 -5.65 32.31
N ARG A 184 19.31 -5.12 32.89
CA ARG A 184 18.44 -5.86 33.81
C ARG A 184 17.35 -6.67 33.09
N PHE A 185 16.91 -6.20 31.93
CA PHE A 185 15.84 -6.76 31.12
C PHE A 185 16.34 -6.93 29.67
N PRO A 186 16.97 -8.07 29.34
CA PRO A 186 17.83 -8.21 28.15
C PRO A 186 17.06 -8.28 26.83
N TYR A 187 15.74 -8.09 26.84
CA TYR A 187 14.94 -8.04 25.62
C TYR A 187 14.52 -6.60 25.31
N LEU A 188 14.90 -6.12 24.12
CA LEU A 188 14.56 -4.77 23.66
C LEU A 188 13.04 -4.53 23.66
N SER A 189 12.25 -5.58 23.46
CA SER A 189 10.79 -5.57 23.53
C SER A 189 10.26 -5.13 24.91
N GLU A 190 10.95 -5.48 26.00
CA GLU A 190 10.55 -5.14 27.38
C GLU A 190 10.70 -3.65 27.67
N ILE A 191 11.69 -3.01 27.06
CA ILE A 191 11.98 -1.59 27.26
C ILE A 191 11.41 -0.67 26.17
N SER A 192 10.76 -1.22 25.13
CA SER A 192 10.22 -0.48 23.98
C SER A 192 9.35 0.72 24.35
N PHE A 193 8.60 0.60 25.43
CA PHE A 193 7.60 1.59 25.85
C PHE A 193 8.10 2.54 26.94
N LEU A 194 9.36 2.40 27.36
CA LEU A 194 9.95 3.25 28.39
C LEU A 194 9.95 4.74 28.00
N PRO A 195 10.28 5.12 26.74
CA PRO A 195 10.14 6.52 26.31
C PRO A 195 8.70 7.04 26.38
N LEU A 196 7.69 6.25 25.96
CA LEU A 196 6.28 6.67 26.11
C LEU A 196 5.88 6.91 27.56
N LEU A 197 6.39 6.12 28.52
CA LEU A 197 6.16 6.35 29.94
C LEU A 197 6.75 7.70 30.39
N TRP A 198 7.95 8.05 29.92
CA TRP A 198 8.55 9.36 30.20
C TRP A 198 7.72 10.50 29.60
N SER A 199 7.19 10.32 28.38
CA SER A 199 6.29 11.30 27.76
C SER A 199 5.02 11.54 28.59
N GLN A 200 4.41 10.48 29.13
CA GLN A 200 3.25 10.63 30.03
C GLN A 200 3.61 11.39 31.30
N LYS A 201 4.78 11.13 31.90
CA LYS A 201 5.22 11.86 33.09
C LYS A 201 5.39 13.36 32.81
N ILE A 202 6.03 13.71 31.69
CA ILE A 202 6.16 15.11 31.26
C ILE A 202 4.78 15.75 31.07
N ALA A 203 3.84 15.05 30.44
CA ALA A 203 2.48 15.57 30.25
C ALA A 203 1.77 15.88 31.58
N VAL A 204 1.89 14.98 32.56
CA VAL A 204 1.31 15.17 33.90
C VAL A 204 1.99 16.31 34.66
N GLU A 205 3.32 16.39 34.62
CA GLU A 205 4.10 17.44 35.27
C GLU A 205 3.80 18.82 34.67
N SER A 206 3.71 18.88 33.34
CA SER A 206 3.33 20.09 32.59
C SER A 206 1.93 20.57 32.98
N PHE A 207 0.95 19.67 33.03
CA PHE A 207 -0.41 20.00 33.45
C PHE A 207 -0.46 20.47 34.90
N ASN A 208 0.23 19.79 35.83
CA ASN A 208 0.23 20.18 37.24
C ASN A 208 0.83 21.58 37.45
N ARG A 209 1.87 21.93 36.70
CA ARG A 209 2.44 23.28 36.72
C ARG A 209 1.42 24.31 36.21
N ILE A 210 0.75 24.06 35.10
CA ILE A 210 -0.28 24.97 34.56
C ILE A 210 -1.44 25.11 35.55
N ASN A 211 -1.95 24.01 36.09
CA ASN A 211 -3.04 24.00 37.05
C ASN A 211 -2.69 24.72 38.37
N SER A 212 -1.42 24.72 38.78
CA SER A 212 -0.98 25.51 39.94
C SER A 212 -0.98 27.02 39.68
N LEU A 213 -0.85 27.44 38.42
CA LEU A 213 -0.89 28.85 38.02
C LEU A 213 -2.31 29.31 37.71
N ASP A 214 -3.12 28.45 37.09
CA ASP A 214 -4.53 28.67 36.80
C ASP A 214 -5.36 27.44 37.21
N PRO A 215 -6.01 27.45 38.39
CA PRO A 215 -6.86 26.37 38.86
C PRO A 215 -8.12 26.12 38.00
N ARG A 216 -8.39 26.96 36.99
CA ARG A 216 -9.48 26.75 36.01
C ARG A 216 -9.04 25.89 34.82
N ALA A 217 -7.79 25.45 34.78
CA ALA A 217 -7.29 24.56 33.74
C ALA A 217 -8.16 23.29 33.64
N ASP A 218 -8.75 23.06 32.47
CA ASP A 218 -9.65 21.93 32.27
C ASP A 218 -8.85 20.62 32.27
N ARG A 219 -9.15 19.74 33.22
CA ARG A 219 -8.53 18.40 33.34
C ARG A 219 -8.80 17.53 32.11
N SER A 220 -9.85 17.81 31.33
CA SER A 220 -10.14 17.10 30.08
C SER A 220 -8.96 17.14 29.11
N VAL A 221 -8.21 18.25 29.06
CA VAL A 221 -7.01 18.42 28.24
C VAL A 221 -5.95 17.35 28.55
N LEU A 222 -5.65 17.14 29.82
CA LEU A 222 -4.68 16.12 30.22
C LEU A 222 -5.15 14.73 29.83
N VAL A 223 -6.45 14.44 29.98
CA VAL A 223 -7.02 13.15 29.58
C VAL A 223 -6.87 12.95 28.07
N THR A 224 -7.17 13.96 27.25
CA THR A 224 -6.99 13.92 25.79
C THR A 224 -5.53 13.68 25.41
N VAL A 225 -4.59 14.38 26.04
CA VAL A 225 -3.16 14.19 25.81
C VAL A 225 -2.74 12.75 26.17
N LEU A 226 -3.10 12.27 27.35
CA LEU A 226 -2.73 10.92 27.79
C LEU A 226 -3.35 9.84 26.92
N ASP A 227 -4.61 9.99 26.52
CA ASP A 227 -5.28 9.05 25.62
C ASP A 227 -4.61 9.01 24.24
N SER A 228 -4.17 10.16 23.71
CA SER A 228 -3.41 10.22 22.45
C SER A 228 -2.07 9.47 22.52
N ILE A 229 -1.38 9.52 23.67
CA ILE A 229 -0.14 8.78 23.91
C ILE A 229 -0.44 7.27 24.05
N VAL A 230 -1.51 6.91 24.77
CA VAL A 230 -1.96 5.52 24.91
C VAL A 230 -2.38 4.93 23.56
N GLN A 231 -2.98 5.72 22.68
CA GLN A 231 -3.33 5.31 21.32
C GLN A 231 -2.08 4.93 20.52
N CYS A 232 -1.01 5.74 20.57
CA CYS A 232 0.27 5.41 19.95
C CYS A 232 0.84 4.11 20.52
N ARG A 233 0.79 3.92 21.85
CA ARG A 233 1.18 2.65 22.50
C ARG A 233 0.35 1.48 21.97
N ARG A 234 -0.97 1.62 21.82
CA ARG A 234 -1.87 0.56 21.33
C ARG A 234 -1.51 0.15 19.89
N GLN A 235 -1.19 1.11 19.01
CA GLN A 235 -0.72 0.80 17.66
C GLN A 235 0.60 0.02 17.68
N CYS A 236 1.59 0.52 18.44
CA CYS A 236 2.88 -0.15 18.62
C CYS A 236 2.73 -1.58 19.17
N ALA A 237 1.89 -1.78 20.18
CA ALA A 237 1.60 -3.10 20.72
C ALA A 237 0.86 -3.98 19.70
N GLY A 238 -0.10 -3.40 18.96
CA GLY A 238 -0.88 -4.10 17.95
C GLY A 238 -0.02 -4.70 16.84
N VAL A 239 0.96 -3.95 16.33
CA VAL A 239 1.91 -4.49 15.34
C VAL A 239 2.84 -5.55 15.95
N LEU A 240 3.30 -5.37 17.19
CA LEU A 240 4.13 -6.36 17.89
C LEU A 240 3.39 -7.70 18.04
N PHE A 241 2.11 -7.69 18.44
CA PHE A 241 1.32 -8.91 18.57
C PHE A 241 1.08 -9.62 17.24
N GLU A 242 0.80 -8.88 16.17
CA GLU A 242 0.62 -9.47 14.82
C GLU A 242 1.90 -10.10 14.26
N VAL A 243 3.05 -9.48 14.56
CA VAL A 243 4.34 -10.03 14.17
C VAL A 243 4.72 -11.23 15.05
N TYR A 244 4.44 -11.15 16.35
CA TYR A 244 4.71 -12.21 17.32
C TYR A 244 3.91 -13.48 17.05
N LEU A 245 2.72 -13.38 16.46
CA LEU A 245 1.94 -14.52 16.01
C LEU A 245 2.28 -14.82 14.54
N PRO A 246 3.27 -15.70 14.26
CA PRO A 246 3.64 -16.03 12.89
C PRO A 246 2.53 -16.82 12.20
N PHE A 247 2.56 -16.81 10.87
CA PHE A 247 1.72 -17.73 10.10
C PHE A 247 2.08 -19.19 10.47
N PRO A 248 1.11 -20.09 10.69
CA PRO A 248 1.40 -21.44 11.17
C PRO A 248 2.37 -22.21 10.27
N VAL A 249 3.42 -22.74 10.88
CA VAL A 249 4.45 -23.52 10.17
C VAL A 249 3.86 -24.77 9.54
N LEU A 250 2.95 -25.46 10.23
CA LEU A 250 2.31 -26.69 9.71
C LEU A 250 1.55 -26.44 8.40
N LEU A 251 0.85 -25.31 8.28
CA LEU A 251 0.15 -24.95 7.04
C LEU A 251 1.15 -24.68 5.91
N SER A 252 2.24 -23.97 6.22
CA SER A 252 3.30 -23.72 5.23
C SER A 252 3.98 -25.02 4.80
N GLN A 253 4.26 -25.93 5.73
CA GLN A 253 4.84 -27.24 5.47
C GLN A 253 3.93 -28.07 4.56
N LEU A 254 2.66 -28.20 4.91
CA LEU A 254 1.69 -28.98 4.15
C LEU A 254 1.59 -28.50 2.70
N VAL A 255 1.34 -27.20 2.49
CA VAL A 255 1.19 -26.64 1.13
C VAL A 255 2.49 -26.76 0.34
N THR A 256 3.65 -26.57 0.99
CA THR A 256 4.96 -26.70 0.36
C THR A 256 5.22 -28.14 -0.08
N ILE A 257 4.99 -29.13 0.79
CA ILE A 257 5.15 -30.56 0.47
C ILE A 257 4.23 -30.94 -0.69
N LEU A 258 2.94 -30.59 -0.62
CA LEU A 258 1.98 -30.89 -1.68
C LEU A 258 2.38 -30.26 -3.02
N THR A 259 2.84 -29.01 -3.01
CA THR A 259 3.28 -28.31 -4.22
C THR A 259 4.50 -29.00 -4.84
N TYR A 260 5.53 -29.34 -4.05
CA TYR A 260 6.72 -30.00 -4.58
C TYR A 260 6.47 -31.45 -5.00
N SER A 261 5.61 -32.19 -4.29
CA SER A 261 5.14 -33.51 -4.74
C SER A 261 4.42 -33.41 -6.07
N GLN A 262 3.60 -32.37 -6.28
CA GLN A 262 2.94 -32.13 -7.55
C GLN A 262 3.94 -31.78 -8.67
N VAL A 263 4.96 -30.98 -8.38
CA VAL A 263 6.03 -30.69 -9.35
C VAL A 263 6.76 -31.97 -9.75
N ALA A 264 7.09 -32.84 -8.79
CA ALA A 264 7.70 -34.14 -9.08
C ALA A 264 6.81 -35.02 -9.97
N LEU A 265 5.51 -35.11 -9.66
CA LEU A 265 4.53 -35.80 -10.51
C LEU A 265 4.43 -35.19 -11.90
N THR A 266 4.45 -33.86 -12.01
CA THR A 266 4.39 -33.13 -13.28
C THR A 266 5.60 -33.46 -14.15
N ILE A 267 6.81 -33.50 -13.57
CA ILE A 267 8.03 -33.87 -14.28
C ILE A 267 7.92 -35.29 -14.86
N LEU A 268 7.40 -36.25 -14.10
CA LEU A 268 7.23 -37.64 -14.54
C LEU A 268 6.12 -37.81 -15.59
N ALA A 269 4.96 -37.21 -15.35
CA ALA A 269 3.79 -37.34 -16.20
C ALA A 269 3.94 -36.65 -17.57
N GLN A 270 4.77 -35.59 -17.63
CA GLN A 270 4.99 -34.80 -18.85
C GLN A 270 6.33 -35.13 -19.52
N GLN A 271 6.84 -36.33 -19.29
CA GLN A 271 7.87 -36.89 -20.16
C GLN A 271 7.29 -37.20 -21.54
N ASN A 272 8.16 -37.20 -22.54
CA ASN A 272 7.79 -37.64 -23.87
C ASN A 272 7.46 -39.14 -23.84
N SER A 273 6.27 -39.49 -24.35
CA SER A 273 5.89 -40.89 -24.58
C SER A 273 6.78 -41.50 -25.67
N MET A 274 7.01 -42.81 -25.60
CA MET A 274 7.69 -43.53 -26.69
C MET A 274 6.73 -43.84 -27.84
N ASP A 275 5.41 -43.73 -27.60
CA ASP A 275 4.39 -43.80 -28.64
C ASP A 275 4.60 -42.74 -29.74
N LYS A 276 4.87 -43.20 -30.96
CA LYS A 276 5.08 -42.38 -32.16
C LYS A 276 3.84 -41.59 -32.57
N GLN A 277 2.65 -41.90 -32.05
CA GLN A 277 1.43 -41.13 -32.29
C GLN A 277 1.37 -39.84 -31.46
N GLU A 278 2.10 -39.78 -30.33
CA GLU A 278 2.17 -38.58 -29.51
C GLU A 278 3.21 -37.57 -30.03
N PRO A 279 2.94 -36.26 -29.94
CA PRO A 279 3.90 -35.25 -30.35
C PRO A 279 5.12 -35.24 -29.43
N TYR A 280 6.30 -35.19 -30.05
CA TYR A 280 7.56 -35.06 -29.32
C TYR A 280 7.88 -33.61 -28.98
N PHE A 281 8.11 -33.30 -27.69
CA PHE A 281 8.48 -31.98 -27.23
C PHE A 281 9.98 -31.92 -26.90
N TYR A 282 10.71 -31.09 -27.65
CA TYR A 282 12.12 -30.79 -27.35
C TYR A 282 12.31 -29.89 -26.13
N PHE A 283 11.30 -29.08 -25.79
CA PHE A 283 11.31 -28.19 -24.64
C PHE A 283 10.08 -28.44 -23.77
N PRO A 284 10.22 -28.57 -22.44
CA PRO A 284 9.12 -28.90 -21.53
C PRO A 284 8.21 -27.70 -21.23
N LEU A 285 7.54 -27.18 -22.27
CA LEU A 285 6.71 -25.98 -22.18
C LEU A 285 5.60 -26.13 -21.13
N PHE A 286 4.87 -27.25 -21.15
CA PHE A 286 3.76 -27.48 -20.23
C PHE A 286 4.23 -27.66 -18.78
N THR A 287 5.40 -28.29 -18.57
CA THR A 287 5.99 -28.42 -17.23
C THR A 287 6.40 -27.07 -16.70
N CYS A 288 6.96 -26.20 -17.55
CA CYS A 288 7.31 -24.84 -17.17
C CYS A 288 6.05 -24.01 -16.81
N LEU A 289 4.99 -24.11 -17.62
CA LEU A 289 3.74 -23.39 -17.36
C LEU A 289 3.06 -23.86 -16.06
N GLU A 290 3.00 -25.17 -15.84
CA GLU A 290 2.41 -25.74 -14.63
C GLU A 290 3.23 -25.42 -13.38
N THR A 291 4.56 -25.48 -13.48
CA THR A 291 5.47 -25.03 -12.42
C THR A 291 5.29 -23.55 -12.13
N LEU A 292 5.16 -22.70 -13.15
CA LEU A 292 4.89 -21.26 -13.00
C LEU A 292 3.59 -21.02 -12.22
N VAL A 293 2.53 -21.77 -12.51
CA VAL A 293 1.25 -21.65 -11.80
C VAL A 293 1.38 -22.06 -10.34
N TYR A 294 1.88 -23.28 -10.07
CA TYR A 294 1.86 -23.84 -8.72
C TYR A 294 3.01 -23.32 -7.83
N VAL A 295 4.25 -23.38 -8.31
CA VAL A 295 5.41 -22.83 -7.58
C VAL A 295 5.32 -21.32 -7.53
N GLY A 296 4.83 -20.66 -8.59
CA GLY A 296 4.61 -19.21 -8.55
C GLY A 296 3.59 -18.79 -7.52
N ALA A 297 2.42 -19.45 -7.45
CA ALA A 297 1.45 -19.18 -6.40
C ALA A 297 2.02 -19.41 -4.99
N LEU A 298 2.77 -20.50 -4.79
CA LEU A 298 3.47 -20.77 -3.53
C LEU A 298 4.45 -19.64 -3.18
N ARG A 299 5.28 -19.20 -4.14
CA ARG A 299 6.27 -18.14 -3.94
C ARG A 299 5.64 -16.80 -3.65
N VAL A 300 4.53 -16.45 -4.33
CA VAL A 300 3.75 -15.25 -4.01
C VAL A 300 3.32 -15.27 -2.55
N GLY A 301 2.77 -16.39 -2.06
CA GLY A 301 2.41 -16.52 -0.63
C GLY A 301 3.62 -16.40 0.30
N GLN A 302 4.75 -17.02 -0.05
CA GLN A 302 5.95 -17.00 0.79
C GLN A 302 6.56 -15.60 0.95
N VAL A 303 6.58 -14.78 -0.10
CA VAL A 303 7.05 -13.38 -0.03
C VAL A 303 6.24 -12.59 1.01
N TYR A 304 4.92 -12.81 1.09
CA TYR A 304 4.07 -12.12 2.08
C TYR A 304 4.10 -12.73 3.49
N THR A 305 4.82 -13.83 3.71
CA THR A 305 4.89 -14.46 5.03
C THR A 305 5.55 -13.53 6.05
N ASN A 306 6.57 -12.79 5.62
CA ASN A 306 7.26 -11.78 6.42
C ASN A 306 7.38 -10.45 5.65
N PRO A 307 6.33 -9.61 5.62
CA PRO A 307 6.33 -8.36 4.85
C PRO A 307 7.22 -7.25 5.43
N LEU A 308 7.98 -7.54 6.50
CA LEU A 308 8.90 -6.62 7.19
C LEU A 308 10.37 -7.06 7.02
N GLY A 309 10.63 -7.96 6.08
CA GLY A 309 11.94 -8.50 5.74
C GLY A 309 12.82 -7.51 4.96
N ALA A 310 13.48 -8.01 3.93
CA ALA A 310 14.36 -7.25 3.04
C ALA A 310 14.12 -7.58 1.55
N ASP A 311 13.00 -8.21 1.21
CA ASP A 311 12.60 -8.49 -0.17
C ASP A 311 12.17 -7.20 -0.90
N ASP A 312 12.11 -7.27 -2.24
CA ASP A 312 11.80 -6.10 -3.09
C ASP A 312 10.45 -5.44 -2.76
N ASP A 313 9.46 -6.22 -2.31
CA ASP A 313 8.07 -5.80 -2.06
C ASP A 313 7.71 -5.61 -0.57
N ASP A 314 8.68 -5.86 0.32
CA ASP A 314 8.53 -5.65 1.76
C ASP A 314 8.33 -4.18 2.10
N TYR A 315 7.64 -3.92 3.20
CA TYR A 315 7.27 -2.56 3.60
C TYR A 315 8.48 -1.65 3.87
N GLU A 316 8.41 -0.41 3.38
CA GLU A 316 9.47 0.61 3.52
C GLU A 316 9.41 1.25 4.91
N VAL A 317 9.60 0.45 5.96
CA VAL A 317 9.52 0.88 7.37
C VAL A 317 10.50 2.02 7.67
N VAL A 318 11.69 2.00 7.06
CA VAL A 318 12.68 3.09 7.17
C VAL A 318 12.12 4.39 6.59
N SER A 319 11.46 4.33 5.43
CA SER A 319 10.83 5.52 4.82
C SER A 319 9.70 6.06 5.70
N PHE A 320 8.88 5.18 6.27
CA PHE A 320 7.81 5.57 7.20
C PHE A 320 8.37 6.26 8.45
N PHE A 321 9.46 5.75 9.01
CA PHE A 321 10.13 6.39 10.13
C PHE A 321 10.72 7.76 9.76
N ASN A 322 11.39 7.86 8.61
CA ASN A 322 11.94 9.13 8.11
C ASN A 322 10.84 10.17 7.88
N ARG A 323 9.67 9.73 7.41
CA ARG A 323 8.49 10.58 7.28
C ARG A 323 8.02 11.10 8.64
N ASN A 324 8.02 10.27 9.68
CA ASN A 324 7.64 10.69 11.04
C ASN A 324 8.64 11.70 11.62
N LEU A 325 9.94 11.54 11.36
CA LEU A 325 10.95 12.54 11.73
C LEU A 325 10.69 13.89 11.04
N ARG A 326 10.42 13.86 9.73
CA ARG A 326 10.10 15.08 8.97
C ARG A 326 8.82 15.75 9.46
N LEU A 327 7.79 14.97 9.79
CA LEU A 327 6.56 15.52 10.35
C LEU A 327 6.81 16.25 11.67
N ALA A 328 7.58 15.66 12.57
CA ALA A 328 7.97 16.30 13.82
C ALA A 328 8.73 17.62 13.58
N SER A 329 9.56 17.67 12.52
CA SER A 329 10.30 18.87 12.14
C SER A 329 9.43 19.97 11.54
N ILE A 330 8.47 19.61 10.67
CA ILE A 330 7.49 20.55 10.12
C ILE A 330 6.65 21.17 11.24
N TYR A 331 6.40 20.45 12.33
CA TYR A 331 5.69 20.99 13.49
C TYR A 331 6.59 21.82 14.43
N GLY A 332 7.88 21.99 14.11
CA GLY A 332 8.84 22.74 14.93
C GLY A 332 9.30 22.03 16.21
N TYR A 333 9.00 20.73 16.35
CA TYR A 333 9.29 19.95 17.54
C TYR A 333 10.48 19.00 17.37
N TYR A 334 11.17 19.05 16.23
CA TYR A 334 12.38 18.29 15.94
C TYR A 334 13.28 19.01 14.92
N GLY A 335 14.59 19.07 15.15
CA GLY A 335 15.51 19.79 14.27
C GLY A 335 15.38 21.32 14.36
N ASP A 336 15.47 21.99 13.21
CA ASP A 336 15.44 23.46 13.11
C ASP A 336 14.08 24.04 13.53
N HIS A 337 14.11 25.15 14.26
CA HIS A 337 12.97 25.70 14.98
C HIS A 337 12.14 26.68 14.15
N GLU A 338 12.71 27.23 13.08
CA GLU A 338 12.02 28.16 12.16
C GLU A 338 10.90 27.47 11.37
N ALA A 339 11.01 26.15 11.16
CA ALA A 339 10.02 25.36 10.42
C ALA A 339 8.63 25.28 11.09
N GLY A 340 8.54 25.59 12.38
CA GLY A 340 7.29 25.56 13.16
C GLY A 340 6.63 26.92 13.36
N GLU A 341 7.09 27.97 12.67
CA GLU A 341 6.45 29.30 12.74
C GLU A 341 4.97 29.17 12.34
N ARG A 342 4.10 29.48 13.30
CA ARG A 342 2.66 29.51 13.07
C ARG A 342 2.35 30.79 12.32
N VAL A 343 1.65 30.70 11.21
CA VAL A 343 1.02 31.87 10.60
C VAL A 343 0.08 32.46 11.66
N GLU A 344 0.37 33.68 12.13
CA GLU A 344 -0.60 34.43 12.92
C GLU A 344 -1.82 34.61 12.02
N GLY A 345 -2.97 34.11 12.45
CA GLY A 345 -4.18 34.19 11.63
C GLY A 345 -4.54 35.65 11.40
N GLU A 346 -4.33 36.13 10.18
CA GLU A 346 -4.87 37.42 9.74
C GLU A 346 -6.41 37.32 9.86
N LYS A 347 -7.00 38.13 10.73
CA LYS A 347 -8.45 38.27 10.77
C LYS A 347 -8.83 39.07 9.54
N GLU A 348 -9.68 38.52 8.68
CA GLU A 348 -10.28 39.30 7.57
C GLU A 348 -10.97 40.54 8.17
N GLU A 349 -10.55 41.73 7.72
CA GLU A 349 -11.24 42.97 8.09
C GLU A 349 -12.65 42.96 7.50
N GLU A 350 -13.67 43.30 8.30
CA GLU A 350 -15.04 43.42 7.83
C GLU A 350 -15.13 44.44 6.69
N GLY A 351 -15.33 43.97 5.46
CA GLY A 351 -15.52 44.80 4.26
C GLY A 351 -14.36 44.82 3.25
N GLY A 352 -13.28 44.07 3.48
CA GLY A 352 -12.23 43.85 2.47
C GLY A 352 -12.59 42.76 1.45
N ASP A 353 -11.96 42.79 0.28
CA ASP A 353 -12.02 41.74 -0.75
C ASP A 353 -11.25 40.48 -0.28
N GLY A 354 -11.80 39.82 0.74
CA GLY A 354 -11.16 38.71 1.46
C GLY A 354 -11.18 37.37 0.71
N LEU A 355 -10.51 36.36 1.27
CA LEU A 355 -10.58 34.97 0.78
C LEU A 355 -12.04 34.50 0.71
N THR A 356 -12.92 34.98 1.59
CA THR A 356 -14.36 34.69 1.54
C THR A 356 -15.01 35.10 0.22
N THR A 357 -14.65 36.27 -0.34
CA THR A 357 -15.16 36.74 -1.63
C THR A 357 -14.63 35.88 -2.78
N VAL A 358 -13.32 35.62 -2.81
CA VAL A 358 -12.65 34.78 -3.81
C VAL A 358 -13.22 33.35 -3.79
N GLN A 359 -13.43 32.78 -2.60
CA GLN A 359 -14.07 31.48 -2.42
C GLN A 359 -15.50 31.50 -2.96
N GLY A 360 -16.26 32.57 -2.74
CA GLY A 360 -17.61 32.75 -3.26
C GLY A 360 -17.67 32.81 -4.79
N GLU A 361 -16.69 33.43 -5.43
CA GLU A 361 -16.56 33.49 -6.90
C GLU A 361 -16.14 32.13 -7.47
N CYS A 362 -15.08 31.54 -6.92
CA CYS A 362 -14.61 30.20 -7.27
C CYS A 362 -15.71 29.14 -7.12
N LEU A 363 -16.47 29.16 -6.02
CA LEU A 363 -17.47 28.14 -5.69
C LEU A 363 -18.54 28.01 -6.78
N ARG A 364 -18.93 29.12 -7.42
CA ARG A 364 -19.89 29.11 -8.53
C ARG A 364 -19.40 28.30 -9.73
N ASN A 365 -18.09 28.20 -9.88
CA ASN A 365 -17.44 27.53 -10.99
C ASN A 365 -16.94 26.12 -10.64
N VAL A 366 -17.12 25.68 -9.39
CA VAL A 366 -16.80 24.31 -8.95
C VAL A 366 -17.83 23.34 -9.53
N PRO A 367 -17.45 22.47 -10.48
CA PRO A 367 -18.39 21.50 -11.04
C PRO A 367 -18.73 20.44 -9.99
N VAL A 368 -20.00 20.37 -9.59
CA VAL A 368 -20.53 19.27 -8.77
C VAL A 368 -21.12 18.21 -9.68
N GLU A 369 -20.39 17.11 -9.85
CA GLU A 369 -20.84 15.99 -10.68
C GLU A 369 -21.22 14.75 -9.86
N PHE A 370 -20.81 14.73 -8.59
CA PHE A 370 -21.24 13.73 -7.63
C PHE A 370 -22.77 13.86 -7.49
N TYR A 371 -23.50 12.78 -7.79
CA TYR A 371 -24.98 12.69 -7.83
C TYR A 371 -25.71 13.26 -9.06
N LYS A 372 -25.02 13.66 -10.15
CA LYS A 372 -25.72 13.90 -11.42
C LYS A 372 -26.49 12.65 -11.84
N PHE A 373 -27.78 12.80 -12.17
CA PHE A 373 -28.69 11.67 -12.42
C PHE A 373 -28.16 10.73 -13.51
N GLU A 374 -27.53 11.29 -14.55
CA GLU A 374 -26.90 10.60 -15.66
C GLU A 374 -25.68 9.73 -15.26
N ASN A 375 -25.00 10.09 -14.17
CA ASN A 375 -23.83 9.39 -13.63
C ASN A 375 -24.12 8.61 -12.33
N SER A 376 -25.32 8.76 -11.78
CA SER A 376 -25.77 7.99 -10.63
C SER A 376 -26.01 6.55 -11.07
N ARG A 377 -25.43 5.57 -10.37
CA ARG A 377 -25.90 4.18 -10.49
C ARG A 377 -27.39 4.23 -10.17
N VAL A 378 -28.22 3.95 -11.18
CA VAL A 378 -29.68 4.05 -11.14
C VAL A 378 -30.19 3.66 -9.76
N GLY A 379 -30.74 4.63 -9.00
CA GLY A 379 -31.53 4.33 -7.81
C GLY A 379 -30.97 4.73 -6.43
N ALA A 380 -29.91 5.53 -6.29
CA ALA A 380 -29.54 6.01 -4.95
C ALA A 380 -30.53 7.04 -4.35
N LEU A 381 -31.34 7.69 -5.19
CA LEU A 381 -32.43 8.59 -4.81
C LEU A 381 -33.68 8.30 -5.68
N GLY A 382 -33.94 7.02 -5.95
CA GLY A 382 -35.11 6.58 -6.71
C GLY A 382 -36.39 6.79 -5.89
N ASN A 383 -37.26 7.67 -6.38
CA ASN A 383 -38.61 7.85 -5.87
C ASN A 383 -39.47 6.68 -6.37
N GLU A 384 -39.77 5.71 -5.50
CA GLU A 384 -40.88 4.77 -5.72
C GLU A 384 -42.14 5.31 -5.04
N GLY A 385 -43.14 5.67 -5.83
CA GLY A 385 -44.44 6.13 -5.37
C GLY A 385 -45.34 6.46 -6.55
N GLY A 386 -46.07 5.46 -7.04
CA GLY A 386 -46.79 5.49 -8.31
C GLY A 386 -48.12 6.26 -8.32
N GLY A 387 -48.72 6.34 -9.52
CA GLY A 387 -50.15 6.59 -9.69
C GLY A 387 -50.50 7.43 -10.92
N GLU A 388 -51.34 6.86 -11.79
CA GLU A 388 -52.11 7.49 -12.88
C GLU A 388 -51.32 7.86 -14.16
N GLY A 389 -51.68 7.42 -15.37
CA GLY A 389 -52.79 6.59 -15.83
C GLY A 389 -52.70 6.53 -17.36
N ARG A 390 -52.66 5.31 -17.92
CA ARG A 390 -52.93 5.11 -19.36
C ARG A 390 -54.43 5.30 -19.57
N ARG A 391 -54.83 6.40 -20.23
CA ARG A 391 -56.08 6.49 -21.00
C ARG A 391 -55.78 7.21 -22.31
N GLY A 392 -56.17 6.56 -23.40
CA GLY A 392 -55.97 7.04 -24.76
C GLY A 392 -57.06 8.00 -25.25
N ALA A 393 -57.05 8.18 -26.58
CA ALA A 393 -57.91 9.03 -27.41
C ALA A 393 -57.56 10.53 -27.30
N VAL A 394 -57.55 11.35 -28.34
CA VAL A 394 -57.94 11.25 -29.76
C VAL A 394 -57.55 12.59 -30.41
N GLU A 395 -57.21 12.55 -31.70
CA GLU A 395 -57.34 13.60 -32.74
C GLU A 395 -56.65 14.98 -32.65
N ASP A 396 -55.82 15.18 -33.68
CA ASP A 396 -55.86 16.24 -34.71
C ASP A 396 -55.66 17.74 -34.41
N ILE A 397 -55.18 18.36 -35.51
CA ILE A 397 -55.36 19.74 -35.98
C ILE A 397 -54.14 20.67 -35.85
N ILE A 398 -53.30 20.60 -36.88
CA ILE A 398 -52.94 21.69 -37.82
C ILE A 398 -52.82 23.12 -37.25
N GLY A 399 -51.65 23.76 -37.47
CA GLY A 399 -51.59 25.21 -37.73
C GLY A 399 -50.36 25.97 -37.19
N THR A 400 -49.32 26.08 -38.01
CA THR A 400 -48.41 27.26 -38.05
C THR A 400 -49.18 28.53 -38.50
N PRO A 401 -48.60 29.76 -38.55
CA PRO A 401 -47.30 30.29 -38.07
C PRO A 401 -47.43 31.67 -37.34
N VAL A 402 -46.32 32.33 -36.95
CA VAL A 402 -46.03 33.76 -37.28
C VAL A 402 -44.55 34.09 -37.00
N LEU A 403 -43.93 34.74 -38.00
CA LEU A 403 -42.61 35.38 -38.06
C LEU A 403 -42.50 36.69 -37.26
N ARG A 404 -41.28 37.06 -36.82
CA ARG A 404 -40.70 38.39 -37.13
C ARG A 404 -39.17 38.44 -37.00
N ARG A 405 -38.54 38.99 -38.05
CA ARG A 405 -37.12 39.38 -38.21
C ARG A 405 -36.89 40.84 -37.79
N SER A 406 -35.65 41.17 -37.42
CA SER A 406 -34.91 42.42 -37.75
C SER A 406 -33.44 42.25 -37.26
N ILE A 407 -32.40 42.06 -38.08
CA ILE A 407 -31.55 43.02 -38.87
C ILE A 407 -30.99 44.17 -37.98
N VAL A 408 -29.67 44.35 -37.79
CA VAL A 408 -28.69 45.21 -38.56
C VAL A 408 -27.29 45.05 -37.88
N ASN A 409 -26.20 44.60 -38.56
CA ASN A 409 -25.06 45.36 -39.17
C ASN A 409 -24.08 46.00 -38.12
N LYS A 410 -22.74 46.14 -38.23
CA LYS A 410 -21.68 45.83 -39.22
C LYS A 410 -20.30 46.22 -38.58
N ASN A 411 -19.21 45.73 -39.18
CA ASN A 411 -17.79 46.23 -39.16
C ASN A 411 -16.94 46.00 -37.90
N ALA A 412 -15.60 45.93 -37.91
CA ALA A 412 -14.51 45.52 -38.81
C ALA A 412 -13.21 46.09 -38.19
N ASN A 413 -12.16 45.31 -37.93
CA ASN A 413 -10.78 45.64 -38.37
C ASN A 413 -9.68 44.63 -37.99
N LYS A 414 -8.72 44.54 -38.93
CA LYS A 414 -7.44 43.82 -38.95
C LYS A 414 -6.39 44.40 -37.99
N LYS A 415 -5.46 43.57 -37.48
CA LYS A 415 -4.06 43.45 -37.97
C LYS A 415 -3.20 42.50 -37.11
N ALA A 416 -2.27 41.84 -37.80
CA ALA A 416 -1.32 40.82 -37.34
C ALA A 416 0.00 41.40 -36.82
N ASN A 417 0.75 40.69 -35.96
CA ASN A 417 2.03 40.05 -36.33
C ASN A 417 2.70 39.22 -35.20
N MET A 418 3.18 38.02 -35.57
CA MET A 418 4.45 37.30 -35.25
C MET A 418 4.99 37.28 -33.79
N ARG A 419 5.57 36.21 -33.22
CA ARG A 419 6.09 34.89 -33.66
C ARG A 419 6.49 34.13 -32.36
N GLY A 420 6.35 32.81 -32.31
CA GLY A 420 6.95 31.99 -31.24
C GLY A 420 6.37 30.59 -31.09
N VAL A 421 6.55 29.72 -32.08
CA VAL A 421 6.10 28.32 -32.08
C VAL A 421 7.14 27.43 -31.42
N LYS A 422 6.75 26.59 -30.45
CA LYS A 422 7.27 25.21 -30.30
C LYS A 422 6.20 24.25 -29.77
N ARG A 423 5.58 23.58 -30.74
CA ARG A 423 4.88 22.28 -30.76
C ARG A 423 4.55 21.61 -29.41
N VAL A 424 3.27 21.66 -29.05
CA VAL A 424 2.59 20.56 -28.34
C VAL A 424 1.85 19.73 -29.38
N VAL A 425 2.07 18.41 -29.34
CA VAL A 425 1.43 17.43 -30.21
C VAL A 425 -0.07 17.41 -29.89
N LYS A 426 -0.87 17.97 -30.81
CA LYS A 426 -2.33 17.75 -30.85
C LYS A 426 -2.58 16.31 -31.28
N ASN A 427 -3.09 15.49 -30.36
CA ASN A 427 -3.97 14.38 -30.72
C ASN A 427 -5.39 14.81 -30.38
N GLY A 428 -6.18 15.10 -31.41
CA GLY A 428 -7.60 15.38 -31.30
C GLY A 428 -8.41 14.09 -31.22
N GLY A 429 -9.56 14.18 -30.53
CA GLY A 429 -10.65 13.21 -30.66
C GLY A 429 -11.32 12.86 -29.34
N GLY A 430 -12.34 13.64 -28.96
CA GLY A 430 -13.28 13.32 -27.88
C GLY A 430 -13.42 14.46 -26.88
N ASP A 431 -14.15 15.49 -27.28
CA ASP A 431 -14.48 16.67 -26.47
C ASP A 431 -15.49 16.28 -25.37
N SER A 432 -15.00 15.98 -24.17
CA SER A 432 -15.78 16.09 -22.94
C SER A 432 -15.24 17.30 -22.19
N GLY A 433 -15.91 18.44 -22.36
CA GLY A 433 -15.50 19.73 -21.81
C GLY A 433 -15.41 19.72 -20.29
N HIS A 434 -14.23 19.42 -19.76
CA HIS A 434 -13.83 19.71 -18.40
C HIS A 434 -12.60 20.59 -18.45
N GLU A 435 -12.81 21.89 -18.49
CA GLU A 435 -11.74 22.83 -18.14
C GLU A 435 -11.36 22.61 -16.65
N PRO A 436 -10.07 22.64 -16.31
CA PRO A 436 -9.60 22.59 -14.94
C PRO A 436 -10.23 23.69 -14.08
N LEU A 437 -10.53 23.38 -12.81
CA LEU A 437 -11.05 24.34 -11.83
C LEU A 437 -10.19 25.63 -11.73
N LEU A 438 -8.88 25.47 -11.90
CA LEU A 438 -7.89 26.54 -11.90
C LEU A 438 -8.14 27.58 -13.01
N ASP A 439 -8.67 27.16 -14.15
CA ASP A 439 -8.96 28.07 -15.27
C ASP A 439 -10.31 28.78 -15.10
N ARG A 440 -11.05 28.49 -14.02
CA ARG A 440 -12.40 29.00 -13.75
C ARG A 440 -12.52 29.82 -12.45
N CYS A 441 -11.43 30.13 -11.76
CA CYS A 441 -11.44 30.75 -10.42
C CYS A 441 -11.07 32.26 -10.42
#